data_AF-A0A5K1AM50-F1
#
_entry.id   AF-A0A5K1AM50-F1
#
_cell.length_a   1.000
_cell.length_b   1.000
_cell.length_c   1.000
_cell.angle_alpha   90.00
_cell.angle_beta   90.00
_cell.angle_gamma   90.00
#
_symmetry.space_group_name_H-M   'P 1'
#
loop_
_entity.id
_entity.type
_entity.pdbx_description
1 polymer ?
#
loop_
_entity_poly.entity_id
_entity_poly.type
_entity_poly.pdbx_seq_one_letter_code
_entity_poly.pdbx_strand_id
1 'polypeptide(L)' 'NFLLWKTQVLAMMESQEIYGFLTGDIPAPPGTLTEGLKEVQNPTYITWKKTDRLLRGWITSTLSESVLGLI' A
#
# COMPACT_ATOMS: atom_id res chain seq x y z
N ASN A 1 11.35 14.66 14.20
CA ASN A 1 12.46 14.20 13.33
C ASN A 1 11.89 13.56 12.05
N PHE A 2 11.16 14.35 11.26
CA PHE A 2 10.39 13.84 10.11
C PHE A 2 11.30 13.37 8.96
N LEU A 3 12.38 14.10 8.69
CA LEU A 3 13.26 13.81 7.57
C LEU A 3 13.97 12.46 7.73
N LEU A 4 14.49 12.16 8.93
CA LEU A 4 15.13 10.87 9.22
C LEU A 4 14.12 9.72 9.09
N TRP A 5 12.94 9.86 9.69
CA TRP A 5 11.86 8.89 9.59
C TRP A 5 11.50 8.61 8.13
N LYS A 6 11.33 9.67 7.33
CA LYS A 6 11.00 9.57 5.91
C LYS A 6 12.09 8.78 5.16
N THR A 7 13.36 9.08 5.37
CA THR A 7 14.46 8.34 4.74
C THR A 7 14.45 6.86 5.11
N GLN A 8 14.21 6.52 6.38
CA GLN A 8 14.15 5.14 6.84
C GLN A 8 12.97 4.36 6.24
N VAL A 9 11.79 4.97 6.21
CA VAL A 9 10.57 4.37 5.65
C VAL A 9 10.74 4.15 4.14
N LEU A 10 11.29 5.12 3.42
CA LEU A 10 11.53 4.99 1.97
C LEU A 10 12.53 3.90 1.65
N ALA A 11 13.67 3.84 2.35
CA ALA A 11 14.66 2.79 2.15
C ALA A 11 14.09 1.38 2.43
N MET A 12 13.23 1.25 3.46
CA MET A 12 12.53 0.00 3.73
C MET A 12 11.59 -0.39 2.57
N MET A 13 10.82 0.55 2.02
CA MET A 13 9.89 0.30 0.92
C MET A 13 10.61 -0.07 -0.39
N GLU A 14 11.73 0.56 -0.68
CA GLU A 14 12.59 0.21 -1.82
C GLU A 14 13.11 -1.23 -1.69
N SER A 15 13.55 -1.64 -0.48
CA SER A 15 14.04 -3.00 -0.24
C SER A 15 12.99 -4.11 -0.44
N GLN A 16 11.71 -3.75 -0.40
CA GLN A 16 10.58 -4.67 -0.56
C GLN A 16 9.90 -4.53 -1.94
N GLU A 17 10.44 -3.69 -2.83
CA GLU A 17 9.85 -3.41 -4.16
C GLU A 17 8.41 -2.86 -4.10
N ILE A 18 7.98 -2.31 -2.95
CA ILE A 18 6.62 -1.78 -2.75
C ILE A 18 6.55 -0.26 -2.86
N TYR A 19 7.67 0.42 -3.15
CA TYR A 19 7.69 1.87 -3.31
C TYR A 19 6.70 2.36 -4.39
N GLY A 20 6.48 1.56 -5.44
CA GLY A 20 5.50 1.84 -6.49
C GLY A 20 4.06 1.97 -6.01
N PHE A 21 3.69 1.43 -4.84
CA PHE A 21 2.39 1.66 -4.23
C PHE A 21 2.22 3.09 -3.70
N LEU A 22 3.32 3.75 -3.31
CA LEU A 22 3.29 5.14 -2.84
C LEU A 22 3.30 6.15 -3.98
N THR A 23 4.06 5.88 -5.04
CA THR A 23 4.18 6.77 -6.21
C THR A 23 2.99 6.62 -7.16
N GLY A 24 2.26 5.51 -7.08
CA GLY A 24 1.16 5.17 -7.99
C GLY A 24 1.63 4.41 -9.24
N ASP A 25 2.91 4.05 -9.33
CA ASP A 25 3.45 3.22 -10.41
C ASP A 25 2.87 1.79 -10.40
N ILE A 26 2.33 1.34 -9.26
CA ILE A 26 1.59 0.08 -9.12
C ILE A 26 0.10 0.41 -8.87
N PRO A 27 -0.68 0.72 -9.92
CA PRO A 27 -2.08 1.09 -9.77
C PRO A 27 -2.95 -0.11 -9.36
N ALA A 28 -4.09 0.19 -8.75
CA ALA A 28 -5.10 -0.81 -8.43
C ALA A 28 -5.61 -1.47 -9.72
N PRO A 29 -5.53 -2.81 -9.86
CA PRO A 29 -6.13 -3.50 -10.99
C PRO A 29 -7.67 -3.48 -10.89
N PRO A 30 -8.40 -3.80 -11.97
CA PRO A 30 -9.85 -3.88 -11.95
C PRO A 30 -10.36 -4.82 -10.86
N GLY A 31 -11.38 -4.42 -10.10
CA GLY A 31 -11.92 -5.24 -9.00
C GLY A 31 -12.59 -6.53 -9.45
N THR A 32 -13.12 -6.53 -10.68
CA THR A 32 -13.76 -7.66 -11.33
C THR A 32 -13.18 -7.84 -12.74
N LEU A 33 -13.25 -9.07 -13.24
CA LEU A 33 -12.93 -9.46 -14.60
C LEU A 33 -14.19 -10.05 -15.23
N THR A 34 -14.40 -9.80 -16.52
CA THR A 34 -15.49 -10.42 -17.27
C THR A 34 -14.98 -11.75 -17.86
N GLU A 35 -15.52 -12.86 -17.38
CA GLU A 35 -15.31 -14.18 -17.97
C GLU A 35 -16.59 -14.61 -18.70
N GLY A 36 -16.61 -14.40 -20.03
CA GLY A 36 -17.79 -14.66 -20.85
C GLY A 36 -18.94 -13.71 -20.51
N LEU A 37 -20.02 -14.23 -19.92
CA LEU A 37 -21.20 -13.46 -19.50
C LEU A 37 -21.23 -13.15 -17.99
N LYS A 38 -20.20 -13.54 -17.24
CA LYS A 38 -20.15 -13.37 -15.78
C LYS A 38 -19.05 -12.41 -15.37
N GLU A 39 -19.33 -11.61 -14.36
CA GLU A 39 -18.31 -10.87 -13.63
C GLU A 39 -17.76 -11.74 -12.50
N VAL A 40 -16.45 -11.93 -12.49
CA VAL A 40 -15.71 -12.71 -11.51
C VAL A 40 -14.78 -11.77 -10.75
N GLN A 41 -14.56 -12.01 -9.46
CA GLN A 41 -13.63 -11.19 -8.68
C GLN A 41 -12.19 -11.35 -9.19
N ASN A 42 -11.49 -10.24 -9.36
CA ASN A 42 -10.10 -10.28 -9.82
C ASN A 42 -9.18 -10.71 -8.66
N PRO A 43 -8.51 -11.88 -8.74
CA PRO A 43 -7.57 -12.30 -7.69
C PRO A 43 -6.38 -11.35 -7.55
N THR A 44 -5.94 -10.72 -8.65
CA THR A 44 -4.87 -9.72 -8.64
C THR A 44 -5.26 -8.48 -7.83
N TYR A 45 -6.53 -8.06 -7.89
CA TYR A 45 -7.04 -6.98 -7.05
C TYR A 45 -7.06 -7.34 -5.57
N ILE A 46 -7.39 -8.58 -5.24
CA ILE A 46 -7.35 -9.05 -3.84
C ILE A 46 -5.91 -8.99 -3.31
N THR A 47 -4.93 -9.47 -4.07
CA THR A 47 -3.51 -9.44 -3.70
C THR A 47 -3.02 -8.01 -3.55
N TRP A 48 -3.28 -7.16 -4.55
CA TRP A 48 -2.93 -5.74 -4.50
C TRP A 48 -3.50 -5.05 -3.25
N LYS A 49 -4.78 -5.28 -2.95
CA LYS A 49 -5.48 -4.71 -1.80
C LYS A 49 -4.93 -5.17 -0.46
N LYS A 50 -4.42 -6.41 -0.37
CA LYS A 50 -3.75 -6.92 0.84
C LYS A 50 -2.43 -6.17 1.07
N THR A 51 -1.63 -6.00 0.02
CA THR A 51 -0.35 -5.27 0.09
C THR A 51 -0.57 -3.80 0.46
N ASP A 52 -1.53 -3.13 -0.19
CA ASP A 52 -1.91 -1.74 0.10
C ASP A 52 -2.28 -1.54 1.58
N ARG A 53 -3.14 -2.42 2.11
CA ARG A 53 -3.55 -2.37 3.53
C ARG A 53 -2.41 -2.67 4.49
N LEU A 54 -1.53 -3.60 4.14
CA LEU A 54 -0.35 -3.94 4.94
C LEU A 54 0.59 -2.73 5.02
N LEU A 55 0.86 -2.09 3.87
CA LEU A 55 1.68 -0.90 3.78
C LEU A 55 1.14 0.24 4.65
N ARG A 56 -0.18 0.46 4.62
CA ARG A 56 -0.85 1.43 5.49
C ARG A 56 -0.65 1.10 6.98
N GLY A 57 -0.77 -0.17 7.35
CA GLY A 57 -0.54 -0.63 8.72
C GLY A 57 0.90 -0.39 9.16
N TRP A 58 1.88 -0.70 8.31
CA TRP A 58 3.29 -0.47 8.57
C TRP A 58 3.61 1.01 8.77
N ILE A 59 3.21 1.88 7.84
CA ILE A 59 3.44 3.34 7.97
C ILE A 59 2.84 3.83 9.29
N THR A 60 1.58 3.49 9.56
CA THR A 60 0.89 3.87 10.80
C THR A 60 1.64 3.40 12.05
N SER A 61 2.20 2.19 12.04
CA SER A 61 2.97 1.64 13.18
C SER A 61 4.28 2.37 13.46
N THR A 62 4.82 3.10 12.48
CA THR A 62 6.04 3.90 12.65
C THR A 62 5.77 5.31 13.18
N LEU A 63 4.50 5.72 13.25
CA LEU A 63 4.11 7.04 13.75
C LEU A 63 3.97 7.00 15.27
N SER A 64 4.39 8.08 15.94
CA SER A 64 4.18 8.24 17.39
C SER A 64 2.72 8.56 17.71
N GLU A 65 2.26 8.21 18.92
CA GLU A 65 0.89 8.49 19.40
C GLU A 65 0.50 9.97 19.28
N SER A 66 1.47 10.87 19.50
CA SER A 66 1.29 12.31 19.34
C SER A 66 0.94 12.76 17.91
N VAL A 67 1.30 11.97 16.90
CA VAL A 67 0.97 12.21 15.49
C VAL A 67 -0.32 11.49 15.12
N LEU A 68 -0.58 10.30 15.69
CA LEU A 68 -1.81 9.53 15.45
C LEU A 68 -3.06 10.20 16.04
N GLY A 69 -2.93 10.89 17.17
CA GLY A 69 -4.03 11.65 17.77
C GLY A 69 -4.40 12.96 17.04
N LEU A 70 -3.66 13.31 15.99
CA LEU A 70 -3.86 14.51 15.16
C LEU A 70 -4.54 14.20 13.81
N ILE A 71 -4.76 12.92 13.50
CA ILE A 71 -5.40 12.40 12.28
C ILE A 71 -6.84 11.99 12.62
#